data_AF-A0AAE0BBE6-F1
#
_entry.id   AF-A0AAE0BBE6-F1
#
_cell.length_a   1.000
_cell.length_b   1.000
_cell.length_c   1.000
_cell.angle_alpha   90.00
_cell.angle_beta   90.00
_cell.angle_gamma   90.00
#
_symmetry.space_group_name_H-M   'P 1'
#
loop_
_entity.id
_entity.type
_entity.pdbx_description
1 polymer ?
#
loop_
_entity_poly.entity_id
_entity_poly.type
_entity_poly.pdbx_seq_one_letter_code
_entity_poly.pdbx_strand_id
1 'polypeptide(L)'
;MWIMKNTSWEAGQARYGTGFRTAGYFVGKHAVTTKDPRGDQGHFGSPFVTYHALMILEFENCIRAIDPSIEAVPYVDHTDTDAIADAFRPERFGNLVSPPPVGLTGRFHDWELPRMNVSIWESEYEPFMNSTEIDSVKPYNPNTTSGLFLDAENHYNHSVVGRYPDPTGIKPNPRWFDDCLTAETYYDWLICTHWWTYFPKRLHGYAHHLMGGRNVEDTRISAPGLDVSVSPHDPIFMPLHANLERNWHIWKTKHPHLLSKYWGFNVQGYATIPTPFSFGQVYEVIDPYEGVALNDVVTSAWGFSDRQLQIDAHDDEDALWTNADVVCHLDTYSGTAPYRYAERSDETAPGMRGEQRSAHKLNCVEQCIRA
;
A
#
# COMPACT_ATOMS: atom_id res chain seq x y z
N MET A 1 7.56 -13.82 3.94
CA MET A 1 6.97 -13.14 5.12
C MET A 1 7.58 -13.57 6.45
N TRP A 2 7.43 -14.81 6.93
CA TRP A 2 8.04 -15.24 8.21
C TRP A 2 9.56 -15.05 8.29
N ILE A 3 10.27 -15.28 7.18
CA ILE A 3 11.71 -14.97 7.09
C ILE A 3 11.95 -13.47 7.32
N MET A 4 11.17 -12.59 6.69
CA MET A 4 11.28 -11.13 6.87
C MET A 4 10.94 -10.69 8.31
N LYS A 5 10.05 -11.43 8.99
CA LYS A 5 9.63 -11.15 10.36
C LYS A 5 10.68 -11.57 11.40
N ASN A 6 11.33 -12.71 11.19
CA ASN A 6 12.20 -13.35 12.19
C ASN A 6 13.69 -13.19 11.90
N THR A 7 14.07 -12.51 10.82
CA THR A 7 15.47 -12.25 10.46
C THR A 7 15.76 -10.78 10.65
N SER A 8 16.85 -10.45 11.37
CA SER A 8 17.30 -9.06 11.50
C SER A 8 17.70 -8.48 10.14
N TRP A 9 17.81 -7.16 10.08
CA TRP A 9 18.27 -6.47 8.88
C TRP A 9 19.64 -6.98 8.42
N GLU A 10 20.63 -7.00 9.31
CA GLU A 10 22.00 -7.40 8.98
C GLU A 10 22.09 -8.87 8.56
N ALA A 11 21.42 -9.75 9.31
CA ALA A 11 21.41 -11.18 9.00
C ALA A 11 20.71 -11.47 7.66
N GLY A 12 19.63 -10.74 7.37
CA GLY A 12 18.89 -10.89 6.12
C GLY A 12 19.67 -10.34 4.93
N GLN A 13 20.28 -9.17 5.06
CA GLN A 13 21.17 -8.59 4.05
C GLN A 13 22.38 -9.49 3.76
N ALA A 14 23.02 -10.04 4.80
CA ALA A 14 24.14 -10.97 4.64
C ALA A 14 23.76 -12.27 3.94
N ARG A 15 22.51 -12.73 4.10
CA ARG A 15 22.04 -14.01 3.56
C ARG A 15 21.38 -13.89 2.18
N TYR A 16 20.57 -12.87 1.98
CA TYR A 16 19.70 -12.70 0.82
C TYR A 16 20.09 -11.49 -0.06
N GLY A 17 21.13 -10.74 0.34
CA GLY A 17 21.63 -9.59 -0.39
C GLY A 17 20.88 -8.29 -0.12
N THR A 18 21.24 -7.25 -0.89
CA THR A 18 20.79 -5.88 -0.68
C THR A 18 19.29 -5.65 -0.87
N GLY A 19 18.60 -6.56 -1.57
CA GLY A 19 17.15 -6.53 -1.74
C GLY A 19 16.36 -6.96 -0.50
N PHE A 20 16.98 -7.53 0.54
CA PHE A 20 16.25 -7.96 1.73
C PHE A 20 15.71 -6.76 2.53
N ARG A 21 14.47 -6.89 3.00
CA ARG A 21 13.80 -5.97 3.92
C ARG A 21 13.13 -6.76 5.04
N THR A 22 13.14 -6.23 6.26
CA THR A 22 12.38 -6.81 7.37
C THR A 22 10.89 -6.54 7.21
N ALA A 23 10.04 -7.28 7.91
CA ALA A 23 8.61 -6.95 7.96
C ALA A 23 8.38 -5.56 8.61
N GLY A 24 9.21 -5.20 9.59
CA GLY A 24 9.17 -3.88 10.24
C GLY A 24 9.49 -2.74 9.28
N TYR A 25 10.44 -2.92 8.36
CA TYR A 25 10.78 -1.92 7.33
C TYR A 25 9.55 -1.41 6.58
N PHE A 26 8.71 -2.31 6.08
CA PHE A 26 7.51 -1.93 5.33
C PHE A 26 6.48 -1.21 6.20
N VAL A 27 6.31 -1.62 7.45
CA VAL A 27 5.42 -0.92 8.39
C VAL A 27 5.95 0.49 8.68
N GLY A 28 7.25 0.63 8.94
CA GLY A 28 7.90 1.90 9.21
C GLY A 28 7.80 2.86 8.03
N LYS A 29 8.10 2.39 6.83
CA LYS A 29 7.99 3.15 5.59
C LYS A 29 6.56 3.67 5.38
N HIS A 30 5.56 2.79 5.55
CA HIS A 30 4.15 3.18 5.47
C HIS A 30 3.77 4.25 6.50
N ALA A 31 4.14 4.03 7.76
CA ALA A 31 3.80 4.94 8.85
C ALA A 31 4.47 6.31 8.70
N VAL A 32 5.70 6.38 8.17
CA VAL A 32 6.36 7.66 7.86
C VAL A 32 5.68 8.38 6.71
N THR A 33 5.28 7.67 5.65
CA THR A 33 4.60 8.27 4.51
C THR A 33 3.26 8.92 4.88
N THR A 34 2.53 8.38 5.87
CA THR A 34 1.27 9.01 6.34
C THR A 34 1.49 10.35 7.04
N LYS A 35 2.73 10.62 7.49
CA LYS A 35 3.14 11.84 8.19
C LYS A 35 4.16 12.68 7.41
N ASP A 36 4.38 12.39 6.12
CA ASP A 36 5.31 13.14 5.26
C ASP A 36 5.05 14.66 5.42
N PRO A 37 6.09 15.53 5.42
CA PRO A 37 5.90 16.97 5.64
C PRO A 37 5.02 17.63 4.59
N ARG A 38 4.91 17.00 3.42
CA ARG A 38 3.98 17.36 2.37
C ARG A 38 2.61 16.70 2.60
N GLY A 39 2.27 16.28 3.81
CA GLY A 39 1.05 15.54 4.20
C GLY A 39 1.01 14.09 3.70
N ASP A 40 -0.09 13.39 3.99
CA ASP A 40 -0.24 11.96 3.73
C ASP A 40 -0.09 11.62 2.23
N GLN A 41 1.11 11.19 1.85
CA GLN A 41 1.43 10.77 0.48
C GLN A 41 0.98 9.34 0.19
N GLY A 42 0.53 8.60 1.20
CA GLY A 42 0.11 7.22 1.09
C GLY A 42 -1.36 7.09 0.73
N HIS A 43 -2.22 8.05 1.09
CA HIS A 43 -3.68 7.85 1.13
C HIS A 43 -4.51 8.95 0.46
N PHE A 44 -4.55 10.15 1.05
CA PHE A 44 -5.56 11.18 0.75
C PHE A 44 -5.13 12.12 -0.40
N GLY A 45 -4.26 11.61 -1.27
CA GLY A 45 -3.56 12.39 -2.28
C GLY A 45 -3.40 11.61 -3.58
N SER A 46 -3.05 12.34 -4.63
CA SER A 46 -2.79 11.75 -5.94
C SER A 46 -1.63 10.73 -5.96
N PRO A 47 -0.62 10.77 -5.06
CA PRO A 47 0.39 9.73 -4.97
C PRO A 47 -0.10 8.38 -4.39
N PHE A 48 -1.36 8.27 -3.96
CA PHE A 48 -1.94 7.07 -3.35
C PHE A 48 -1.55 5.76 -4.06
N VAL A 49 -1.81 5.66 -5.36
CA VAL A 49 -1.57 4.41 -6.09
C VAL A 49 -0.10 4.23 -6.47
N THR A 50 0.62 5.31 -6.76
CA THR A 50 2.04 5.24 -7.13
C THR A 50 2.88 4.81 -5.92
N TYR A 51 2.57 5.33 -4.74
CA TYR A 51 3.16 4.90 -3.48
C TYR A 51 2.93 3.40 -3.23
N HIS A 52 1.68 2.94 -3.28
CA HIS A 52 1.35 1.55 -3.01
C HIS A 52 1.94 0.62 -4.09
N ALA A 53 1.98 1.01 -5.36
CA ALA A 53 2.60 0.24 -6.42
C ALA A 53 4.12 0.07 -6.19
N LEU A 54 4.83 1.13 -5.78
CA LEU A 54 6.25 1.04 -5.42
C LEU A 54 6.48 0.19 -4.16
N MET A 55 5.58 0.28 -3.18
CA MET A 55 5.65 -0.56 -1.97
C MET A 55 5.49 -2.05 -2.31
N ILE A 56 4.58 -2.39 -3.23
CA ILE A 56 4.41 -3.75 -3.75
C ILE A 56 5.65 -4.21 -4.51
N LEU A 57 6.18 -3.38 -5.40
CA LEU A 57 7.40 -3.69 -6.16
C LEU A 57 8.61 -3.94 -5.24
N GLU A 58 8.81 -3.10 -4.21
CA GLU A 58 9.89 -3.31 -3.24
C GLU A 58 9.69 -4.59 -2.43
N PHE A 59 8.45 -4.88 -2.01
CA PHE A 59 8.12 -6.12 -1.33
C PHE A 59 8.36 -7.36 -2.22
N GLU A 60 7.98 -7.28 -3.49
CA GLU A 60 8.25 -8.33 -4.48
C GLU A 60 9.74 -8.61 -4.63
N ASN A 61 10.54 -7.57 -4.80
CA ASN A 61 11.98 -7.74 -4.94
C ASN A 61 12.60 -8.29 -3.65
N CYS A 62 12.06 -7.94 -2.48
CA CYS A 62 12.45 -8.56 -1.22
C CYS A 62 12.10 -10.06 -1.14
N ILE A 63 10.88 -10.48 -1.50
CA ILE A 63 10.50 -11.89 -1.43
C ILE A 63 11.22 -12.73 -2.49
N ARG A 64 11.55 -12.14 -3.64
CA ARG A 64 12.37 -12.77 -4.69
C ARG A 64 13.83 -12.94 -4.29
N ALA A 65 14.37 -11.98 -3.53
CA ALA A 65 15.70 -12.12 -2.93
C ALA A 65 15.75 -13.29 -1.91
N ILE A 66 14.64 -13.55 -1.22
CA ILE A 66 14.52 -14.66 -0.26
C ILE A 66 14.30 -16.00 -0.97
N ASP A 67 13.39 -16.02 -1.95
CA ASP A 67 13.02 -17.20 -2.73
C ASP A 67 12.87 -16.82 -4.21
N PRO A 68 13.90 -17.08 -5.04
CA PRO A 68 13.89 -16.73 -6.46
C PRO A 68 12.85 -17.48 -7.30
N SER A 69 12.19 -18.52 -6.76
CA SER A 69 11.10 -19.22 -7.46
C SER A 69 9.79 -18.44 -7.43
N ILE A 70 9.67 -17.45 -6.54
CA ILE A 70 8.53 -16.53 -6.53
C ILE A 70 8.65 -15.59 -7.72
N GLU A 71 7.61 -15.53 -8.54
CA GLU A 71 7.55 -14.58 -9.66
C GLU A 71 7.06 -13.20 -9.21
N ALA A 72 6.10 -13.18 -8.26
CA ALA A 72 5.26 -12.04 -7.96
C ALA A 72 4.55 -12.13 -6.60
N VAL A 73 4.03 -11.01 -6.11
CA VAL A 73 3.01 -11.01 -5.05
C VAL A 73 1.67 -11.47 -5.63
N PRO A 74 1.01 -12.47 -5.03
CA PRO A 74 -0.36 -12.82 -5.40
C PRO A 74 -1.33 -11.73 -4.91
N TYR A 75 -2.42 -11.50 -5.63
CA TYR A 75 -3.48 -10.57 -5.21
C TYR A 75 -4.62 -11.30 -4.50
N VAL A 76 -5.36 -10.58 -3.65
CA VAL A 76 -6.65 -11.02 -3.08
C VAL A 76 -7.76 -10.11 -3.60
N ASP A 77 -8.68 -10.68 -4.38
CA ASP A 77 -9.88 -9.95 -4.82
C ASP A 77 -10.89 -9.85 -3.68
N HIS A 78 -10.80 -8.78 -2.90
CA HIS A 78 -11.70 -8.53 -1.79
C HIS A 78 -13.13 -8.14 -2.19
N THR A 79 -13.41 -8.04 -3.50
CA THR A 79 -14.77 -7.86 -4.01
C THR A 79 -15.47 -9.18 -4.29
N ASP A 80 -14.72 -10.29 -4.29
CA ASP A 80 -15.22 -11.64 -4.55
C ASP A 80 -15.35 -12.43 -3.23
N THR A 81 -16.55 -12.98 -2.98
CA THR A 81 -16.85 -13.68 -1.72
C THR A 81 -16.04 -14.97 -1.59
N ASP A 82 -15.82 -15.70 -2.68
CA ASP A 82 -15.07 -16.96 -2.66
C ASP A 82 -13.58 -16.70 -2.48
N ALA A 83 -13.05 -15.63 -3.09
CA ALA A 83 -11.66 -15.22 -2.91
C ALA A 83 -11.38 -14.80 -1.46
N ILE A 84 -12.30 -14.04 -0.83
CA ILE A 84 -12.23 -13.70 0.60
C ILE A 84 -12.30 -14.94 1.47
N ALA A 85 -13.23 -15.86 1.19
CA ALA A 85 -13.36 -17.11 1.94
C ALA A 85 -12.13 -18.02 1.81
N ASP A 86 -11.41 -18.01 0.68
CA ASP A 86 -10.13 -18.73 0.53
C ASP A 86 -9.00 -18.01 1.28
N ALA A 87 -8.88 -16.69 1.12
CA ALA A 87 -7.79 -15.91 1.71
C ALA A 87 -7.76 -16.00 3.24
N PHE A 88 -8.93 -16.04 3.88
CA PHE A 88 -9.07 -16.12 5.34
C PHE A 88 -9.23 -17.55 5.87
N ARG A 89 -8.62 -18.55 5.24
CA ARG A 89 -8.47 -19.89 5.85
C ARG A 89 -7.26 -19.95 6.78
N PRO A 90 -7.23 -20.87 7.77
CA PRO A 90 -6.07 -21.04 8.67
C PRO A 90 -4.78 -21.36 7.93
N GLU A 91 -4.85 -22.07 6.80
CA GLU A 91 -3.71 -22.41 5.95
C GLU A 91 -3.16 -21.21 5.16
N ARG A 92 -3.90 -20.10 5.14
CA ARG A 92 -3.61 -18.86 4.42
C ARG A 92 -3.34 -17.72 5.42
N PHE A 93 -4.17 -16.67 5.43
CA PHE A 93 -3.99 -15.47 6.27
C PHE A 93 -4.76 -15.52 7.60
N GLY A 94 -5.31 -16.67 7.97
CA GLY A 94 -6.07 -16.85 9.20
C GLY A 94 -7.51 -16.36 9.10
N ASN A 95 -8.37 -16.89 9.96
CA ASN A 95 -9.81 -16.70 9.92
C ASN A 95 -10.23 -15.27 10.27
N LEU A 96 -11.33 -14.83 9.66
CA LEU A 96 -12.18 -13.78 10.19
C LEU A 96 -13.07 -14.39 11.30
N VAL A 97 -12.53 -14.58 12.51
CA VAL A 97 -13.30 -15.22 13.61
C VAL A 97 -14.27 -14.23 14.25
N SER A 98 -15.41 -14.72 14.74
CA SER A 98 -16.38 -14.01 15.59
C SER A 98 -16.67 -14.89 16.82
N PRO A 99 -16.53 -14.45 18.10
CA PRO A 99 -16.20 -13.10 18.62
C PRO A 99 -14.74 -12.70 18.36
N PRO A 100 -14.36 -11.41 18.54
CA PRO A 100 -13.08 -10.89 18.06
C PRO A 100 -11.91 -11.71 18.62
N PRO A 101 -11.14 -12.39 17.76
CA PRO A 101 -9.99 -13.10 18.23
C PRO A 101 -8.90 -12.09 18.58
N VAL A 102 -8.38 -12.25 19.79
CA VAL A 102 -7.07 -11.72 20.17
C VAL A 102 -6.03 -12.58 19.43
N GLY A 103 -5.80 -12.30 18.15
CA GLY A 103 -4.84 -13.04 17.31
C GLY A 103 -5.42 -13.55 15.99
N LEU A 104 -4.54 -13.79 15.01
CA LEU A 104 -4.89 -14.52 13.79
C LEU A 104 -4.99 -16.04 14.10
N THR A 105 -5.40 -16.84 13.11
CA THR A 105 -5.39 -18.31 13.24
C THR A 105 -4.35 -18.95 12.31
N GLY A 106 -4.02 -20.21 12.56
CA GLY A 106 -3.14 -20.98 11.69
C GLY A 106 -1.71 -20.46 11.67
N ARG A 107 -1.09 -20.33 10.49
CA ARG A 107 0.36 -20.02 10.40
C ARG A 107 0.73 -18.65 10.95
N PHE A 108 -0.23 -17.74 11.08
CA PHE A 108 -0.01 -16.38 11.57
C PHE A 108 -0.52 -16.17 13.00
N HIS A 109 -0.93 -17.22 13.73
CA HIS A 109 -1.49 -17.07 15.07
C HIS A 109 -0.58 -16.31 16.05
N ASP A 110 0.73 -16.56 15.99
CA ASP A 110 1.75 -15.87 16.79
C ASP A 110 2.40 -14.70 16.02
N TRP A 111 1.67 -14.02 15.13
CA TRP A 111 2.20 -12.87 14.40
C TRP A 111 2.26 -11.65 15.31
N GLU A 112 3.37 -11.54 16.04
CA GLU A 112 3.57 -10.53 17.08
C GLU A 112 3.68 -9.10 16.53
N LEU A 113 3.13 -8.13 17.27
CA LEU A 113 3.41 -6.71 17.09
C LEU A 113 4.74 -6.36 17.78
N PRO A 114 5.67 -5.68 17.08
CA PRO A 114 6.93 -5.31 17.70
C PRO A 114 6.71 -4.30 18.82
N ARG A 115 7.52 -4.42 19.87
CA ARG A 115 7.64 -3.34 20.86
C ARG A 115 8.33 -2.15 20.22
N MET A 116 7.89 -0.96 20.57
CA MET A 116 8.46 0.28 20.06
C MET A 116 8.87 1.19 21.21
N ASN A 117 10.05 1.79 21.09
CA ASN A 117 10.50 2.88 21.94
C ASN A 117 11.43 3.78 21.12
N VAL A 118 11.84 4.90 21.71
CA VAL A 118 12.69 5.89 21.03
C VAL A 118 13.99 5.26 20.51
N SER A 119 14.68 4.45 21.33
CA SER A 119 15.93 3.81 20.90
C SER A 119 15.77 2.83 19.73
N ILE A 120 14.64 2.09 19.67
CA ILE A 120 14.35 1.19 18.55
C ILE A 120 14.05 2.02 17.29
N TRP A 121 13.28 3.10 17.41
CA TRP A 121 12.99 4.00 16.29
C TRP A 121 14.26 4.60 15.69
N GLU A 122 15.12 5.18 16.53
CA GLU A 122 16.38 5.81 16.14
C GLU A 122 17.37 4.83 15.50
N SER A 123 17.41 3.58 15.97
CA SER A 123 18.36 2.60 15.45
C SER A 123 17.87 1.82 14.23
N GLU A 124 16.56 1.50 14.14
CA GLU A 124 16.03 0.62 13.10
C GLU A 124 15.32 1.36 11.95
N TYR A 125 14.85 2.61 12.15
CA TYR A 125 13.99 3.28 11.19
C TYR A 125 14.56 4.62 10.70
N GLU A 126 15.02 5.49 11.62
CA GLU A 126 15.60 6.80 11.26
C GLU A 126 16.72 6.74 10.19
N PRO A 127 17.57 5.70 10.10
CA PRO A 127 18.59 5.62 9.05
C PRO A 127 18.06 5.59 7.62
N PHE A 128 16.77 5.31 7.42
CA PHE A 128 16.12 5.30 6.11
C PHE A 128 15.40 6.61 5.77
N MET A 129 15.25 7.50 6.74
CA MET A 129 14.47 8.72 6.60
C MET A 129 15.34 9.88 6.12
N ASN A 130 14.71 10.86 5.49
CA ASN A 130 15.35 12.14 5.25
C ASN A 130 15.61 12.86 6.60
N SER A 131 16.88 13.09 6.91
CA SER A 131 17.33 13.62 8.20
C SER A 131 16.73 14.99 8.54
N THR A 132 16.36 15.78 7.53
CA THR A 132 15.71 17.09 7.74
C THR A 132 14.24 16.98 8.12
N GLU A 133 13.64 15.79 8.01
CA GLU A 133 12.20 15.57 8.17
C GLU A 133 11.86 14.67 9.39
N ILE A 134 12.86 14.03 10.00
CA ILE A 134 12.71 13.04 11.10
C ILE A 134 11.78 13.53 12.22
N ASP A 135 11.95 14.78 12.69
CA ASP A 135 11.16 15.31 13.81
C ASP A 135 9.68 15.54 13.47
N SER A 136 9.36 15.76 12.20
CA SER A 136 7.99 15.98 11.73
C SER A 136 7.21 14.69 11.44
N VAL A 137 7.89 13.56 11.27
CA VAL A 137 7.29 12.35 10.71
C VAL A 137 7.22 11.15 11.67
N LYS A 138 7.51 11.34 12.97
CA LYS A 138 7.43 10.26 13.97
C LYS A 138 5.96 9.84 14.17
N PRO A 139 5.54 8.65 13.70
CA PRO A 139 4.14 8.21 13.77
C PRO A 139 3.77 7.61 15.13
N TYR A 140 4.78 7.39 15.99
CA TYR A 140 4.66 6.67 17.25
C TYR A 140 4.72 7.61 18.46
N ASN A 141 3.83 7.37 19.43
CA ASN A 141 3.88 8.00 20.75
C ASN A 141 4.05 6.93 21.84
N PRO A 142 5.17 6.94 22.61
CA PRO A 142 5.44 5.95 23.64
C PRO A 142 4.45 5.97 24.81
N ASN A 143 3.68 7.03 24.96
CA ASN A 143 2.77 7.21 26.09
C ASN A 143 1.37 6.63 25.85
N THR A 144 0.98 6.36 24.59
CA THR A 144 -0.42 6.04 24.24
C THR A 144 -0.63 4.63 23.66
N THR A 145 0.43 3.97 23.17
CA THR A 145 0.37 2.73 22.39
C THR A 145 0.67 1.45 23.19
N SER A 146 0.70 1.53 24.53
CA SER A 146 1.14 0.43 25.40
C SER A 146 2.53 -0.13 25.05
N GLY A 147 3.38 0.66 24.39
CA GLY A 147 4.71 0.26 23.94
C GLY A 147 4.74 -0.63 22.69
N LEU A 148 3.64 -0.71 21.94
CA LEU A 148 3.54 -1.44 20.66
C LEU A 148 3.71 -0.48 19.49
N PHE A 149 4.28 -0.94 18.37
CA PHE A 149 4.33 -0.11 17.16
C PHE A 149 2.93 0.06 16.56
N LEU A 150 2.28 1.17 16.88
CA LEU A 150 0.94 1.55 16.43
C LEU A 150 0.91 3.06 16.19
N ASP A 151 -0.12 3.57 15.50
CA ASP A 151 -0.36 5.01 15.46
C ASP A 151 -0.63 5.55 16.88
N ALA A 152 -0.20 6.78 17.14
CA ALA A 152 -0.31 7.42 18.45
C ALA A 152 -1.74 7.46 19.01
N GLU A 153 -2.77 7.42 18.17
CA GLU A 153 -4.18 7.45 18.61
C GLU A 153 -4.78 6.05 18.85
N ASN A 154 -4.07 4.98 18.50
CA ASN A 154 -4.58 3.61 18.58
C ASN A 154 -4.30 2.97 19.96
N HIS A 155 -5.38 2.54 20.62
CA HIS A 155 -5.35 1.94 21.96
C HIS A 155 -5.29 0.40 21.96
N TYR A 156 -5.00 -0.22 20.82
CA TYR A 156 -4.83 -1.66 20.72
C TYR A 156 -3.71 -2.15 21.67
N ASN A 157 -4.00 -3.17 22.49
CA ASN A 157 -3.12 -3.58 23.59
C ASN A 157 -2.75 -5.08 23.57
N HIS A 158 -3.04 -5.78 22.48
CA HIS A 158 -2.64 -7.17 22.30
C HIS A 158 -1.27 -7.26 21.64
N SER A 159 -0.41 -8.16 22.11
CA SER A 159 0.95 -8.33 21.56
C SER A 159 0.99 -9.04 20.22
N VAL A 160 -0.15 -9.50 19.70
CA VAL A 160 -0.29 -10.17 18.40
C VAL A 160 -1.27 -9.41 17.52
N VAL A 161 -1.07 -9.47 16.21
CA VAL A 161 -2.02 -8.95 15.24
C VAL A 161 -3.33 -9.73 15.37
N GLY A 162 -4.42 -9.00 15.52
CA GLY A 162 -5.77 -9.52 15.60
C GLY A 162 -6.66 -8.85 14.56
N ARG A 163 -7.89 -9.30 14.48
CA ARG A 163 -8.91 -8.79 13.55
C ARG A 163 -10.22 -8.61 14.30
N TYR A 164 -10.90 -7.50 14.07
CA TYR A 164 -12.27 -7.31 14.55
C TYR A 164 -13.21 -7.39 13.34
N PRO A 165 -14.27 -8.22 13.39
CA PRO A 165 -15.26 -8.26 12.34
C PRO A 165 -15.86 -6.88 12.09
N ASP A 166 -16.07 -6.53 10.82
CA ASP A 166 -16.72 -5.29 10.41
C ASP A 166 -18.16 -5.21 10.99
N PRO A 167 -18.47 -4.23 11.86
CA PRO A 167 -19.81 -4.08 12.44
C PRO A 167 -20.84 -3.58 11.42
N THR A 168 -20.41 -3.08 10.25
CA THR A 168 -21.31 -2.49 9.25
C THR A 168 -22.06 -3.54 8.42
N GLY A 169 -21.65 -4.81 8.48
CA GLY A 169 -22.29 -5.91 7.74
C GLY A 169 -22.16 -5.79 6.22
N ILE A 170 -21.23 -4.96 5.73
CA ILE A 170 -20.99 -4.78 4.31
C ILE A 170 -20.39 -6.06 3.71
N LYS A 171 -21.07 -6.61 2.71
CA LYS A 171 -20.64 -7.82 1.98
C LYS A 171 -19.79 -7.46 0.76
N PRO A 172 -18.80 -8.31 0.38
CA PRO A 172 -18.07 -8.15 -0.87
C PRO A 172 -19.02 -8.00 -2.06
N ASN A 173 -18.72 -7.06 -2.94
CA ASN A 173 -19.51 -6.83 -4.15
C ASN A 173 -18.59 -6.66 -5.37
N PRO A 174 -18.59 -7.61 -6.31
CA PRO A 174 -17.76 -7.56 -7.52
C PRO A 174 -17.91 -6.26 -8.31
N ARG A 175 -19.09 -5.61 -8.25
CA ARG A 175 -19.35 -4.35 -8.97
C ARG A 175 -18.44 -3.21 -8.52
N TRP A 176 -17.89 -3.22 -7.31
CA TRP A 176 -17.01 -2.14 -6.87
C TRP A 176 -15.72 -2.09 -7.69
N PHE A 177 -15.19 -3.25 -8.06
CA PHE A 177 -14.02 -3.31 -8.95
C PHE A 177 -14.37 -2.72 -10.32
N ASP A 178 -15.47 -3.18 -10.91
CA ASP A 178 -15.90 -2.78 -12.26
C ASP A 178 -16.33 -1.31 -12.34
N ASP A 179 -17.03 -0.80 -11.32
CA ASP A 179 -17.46 0.60 -11.24
C ASP A 179 -16.27 1.57 -11.28
N CYS A 180 -15.18 1.26 -10.58
CA CYS A 180 -13.99 2.11 -10.63
C CYS A 180 -13.30 2.05 -11.99
N LEU A 181 -13.45 0.95 -12.73
CA LEU A 181 -12.96 0.87 -14.10
C LEU A 181 -13.76 1.71 -15.11
N THR A 182 -14.89 2.32 -14.74
CA THR A 182 -15.65 3.22 -15.63
C THR A 182 -15.38 4.70 -15.37
N ALA A 183 -14.49 5.02 -14.42
CA ALA A 183 -14.13 6.40 -14.13
C ALA A 183 -13.49 7.07 -15.37
N GLU A 184 -14.02 8.23 -15.77
CA GLU A 184 -13.56 8.95 -16.97
C GLU A 184 -12.29 9.78 -16.72
N THR A 185 -11.86 9.89 -15.46
CA THR A 185 -10.69 10.66 -15.03
C THR A 185 -9.95 9.92 -13.91
N TYR A 186 -8.66 10.20 -13.73
CA TYR A 186 -7.89 9.62 -12.62
C TYR A 186 -8.42 10.06 -11.26
N TYR A 187 -8.87 11.31 -11.17
CA TYR A 187 -9.47 11.84 -9.96
C TYR A 187 -10.74 11.07 -9.58
N ASP A 188 -11.61 10.79 -10.55
CA ASP A 188 -12.81 9.96 -10.32
C ASP A 188 -12.44 8.52 -9.95
N TRP A 189 -11.40 7.96 -10.57
CA TRP A 189 -10.88 6.63 -10.23
C TRP A 189 -10.34 6.60 -8.78
N LEU A 190 -9.55 7.60 -8.40
CA LEU A 190 -8.97 7.75 -7.07
C LEU A 190 -10.07 7.90 -6.01
N ILE A 191 -11.07 8.75 -6.24
CA ILE A 191 -12.23 8.88 -5.35
C ILE A 191 -12.96 7.54 -5.23
N CYS A 192 -13.19 6.85 -6.35
CA CYS A 192 -13.90 5.57 -6.36
C CYS A 192 -13.19 4.51 -5.51
N THR A 193 -11.86 4.49 -5.54
CA THR A 193 -11.06 3.48 -4.83
C THR A 193 -10.81 3.84 -3.37
N HIS A 194 -10.68 5.12 -3.03
CA HIS A 194 -10.11 5.59 -1.76
C HIS A 194 -11.12 6.11 -0.70
N TRP A 195 -12.16 6.87 -1.07
CA TRP A 195 -12.80 7.83 -0.14
C TRP A 195 -13.76 7.26 0.93
N TRP A 196 -13.62 7.72 2.19
CA TRP A 196 -14.23 7.12 3.40
C TRP A 196 -15.54 7.77 3.91
N THR A 197 -15.82 9.05 3.63
CA THR A 197 -16.75 9.79 4.52
C THR A 197 -18.19 10.00 4.03
N TYR A 198 -18.51 9.93 2.72
CA TYR A 198 -19.87 10.27 2.27
C TYR A 198 -20.45 9.49 1.09
N PHE A 199 -19.76 8.47 0.58
CA PHE A 199 -20.27 7.68 -0.54
C PHE A 199 -20.05 6.17 -0.31
N PRO A 200 -21.04 5.31 -0.59
CA PRO A 200 -20.88 3.87 -0.44
C PRO A 200 -20.07 3.30 -1.62
N LYS A 201 -18.76 3.57 -1.71
CA LYS A 201 -17.85 2.92 -2.69
C LYS A 201 -16.50 2.57 -2.04
N ARG A 202 -16.02 1.36 -2.38
CA ARG A 202 -15.58 0.33 -1.42
C ARG A 202 -14.55 -0.61 -2.07
N LEU A 203 -13.45 -0.08 -2.59
CA LEU A 203 -12.32 -0.94 -2.99
C LEU A 203 -11.30 -0.98 -1.84
N HIS A 204 -10.34 -0.06 -1.82
CA HIS A 204 -9.26 -0.06 -0.83
C HIS A 204 -9.76 0.06 0.62
N GLY A 205 -10.56 1.09 0.92
CA GLY A 205 -10.99 1.33 2.31
C GLY A 205 -11.82 0.18 2.89
N TYR A 206 -12.69 -0.43 2.08
CA TYR A 206 -13.47 -1.60 2.50
C TYR A 206 -12.59 -2.80 2.84
N ALA A 207 -11.54 -3.04 2.05
CA ALA A 207 -10.62 -4.14 2.33
C ALA A 207 -10.03 -4.03 3.75
N HIS A 208 -9.66 -2.82 4.18
CA HIS A 208 -9.17 -2.55 5.54
C HIS A 208 -10.26 -2.74 6.62
N HIS A 209 -11.51 -2.32 6.37
CA HIS A 209 -12.63 -2.56 7.30
C HIS A 209 -13.00 -4.04 7.43
N LEU A 210 -12.91 -4.80 6.33
CA LEU A 210 -13.18 -6.24 6.31
C LEU A 210 -12.27 -7.02 7.27
N MET A 211 -11.01 -6.60 7.38
CA MET A 211 -10.01 -7.25 8.23
C MET A 211 -9.97 -6.70 9.65
N GLY A 212 -10.12 -5.39 9.80
CA GLY A 212 -9.50 -4.68 10.90
C GLY A 212 -10.45 -3.86 11.75
N GLY A 213 -11.76 -4.14 11.71
CA GLY A 213 -12.83 -3.33 12.31
C GLY A 213 -12.49 -2.61 13.63
N ARG A 214 -13.19 -1.54 13.93
CA ARG A 214 -13.04 -0.89 15.25
C ARG A 214 -13.71 -1.75 16.32
N ASN A 215 -13.13 -1.76 17.52
CA ASN A 215 -13.82 -2.28 18.68
C ASN A 215 -15.14 -1.50 18.86
N VAL A 216 -16.23 -2.23 19.07
CA VAL A 216 -17.59 -1.65 19.15
C VAL A 216 -17.85 -0.88 20.45
N GLU A 217 -17.05 -1.13 21.50
CA GLU A 217 -17.16 -0.48 22.81
C GLU A 217 -16.23 0.74 22.94
N ASP A 218 -15.04 0.70 22.34
CA ASP A 218 -14.10 1.84 22.28
C ASP A 218 -13.53 2.00 20.86
N THR A 219 -13.99 3.03 20.14
CA THR A 219 -13.60 3.28 18.74
C THR A 219 -12.15 3.74 18.55
N ARG A 220 -11.40 3.95 19.65
CA ARG A 220 -9.95 4.18 19.64
C ARG A 220 -9.15 2.89 19.60
N ILE A 221 -9.78 1.74 19.87
CA ILE A 221 -9.17 0.43 19.70
C ILE A 221 -9.51 -0.06 18.28
N SER A 222 -8.51 -0.10 17.41
CA SER A 222 -8.65 -0.67 16.07
C SER A 222 -7.61 -1.77 15.86
N ALA A 223 -7.98 -2.83 15.14
CA ALA A 223 -6.99 -3.84 14.79
C ALA A 223 -5.92 -3.19 13.89
N PRO A 224 -4.66 -3.67 13.94
CA PRO A 224 -3.58 -3.09 13.16
C PRO A 224 -3.93 -2.96 11.67
N GLY A 225 -4.64 -3.93 11.09
CA GLY A 225 -5.07 -3.89 9.69
C GLY A 225 -6.03 -2.74 9.30
N LEU A 226 -6.64 -2.01 10.24
CA LEU A 226 -7.44 -0.79 9.98
C LEU A 226 -6.72 0.50 10.39
N ASP A 227 -5.66 0.38 11.20
CA ASP A 227 -4.82 1.51 11.54
C ASP A 227 -4.09 1.98 10.28
N VAL A 228 -4.45 3.17 9.80
CA VAL A 228 -3.97 3.69 8.51
C VAL A 228 -2.45 3.76 8.49
N SER A 229 -1.79 4.13 9.59
CA SER A 229 -0.33 4.26 9.61
C SER A 229 0.37 2.90 9.58
N VAL A 230 -0.15 1.89 10.30
CA VAL A 230 0.56 0.62 10.53
C VAL A 230 -0.17 -0.63 10.01
N SER A 231 -1.16 -0.48 9.14
CA SER A 231 -1.88 -1.59 8.51
C SER A 231 -1.03 -2.66 7.81
N PRO A 232 0.20 -2.40 7.34
CA PRO A 232 1.10 -3.46 6.89
C PRO A 232 1.51 -4.47 7.97
N HIS A 233 1.17 -4.25 9.24
CA HIS A 233 1.28 -5.28 10.27
C HIS A 233 0.47 -6.53 9.94
N ASP A 234 -0.69 -6.40 9.28
CA ASP A 234 -1.47 -7.55 8.82
C ASP A 234 -0.83 -8.15 7.55
N PRO A 235 -0.44 -9.45 7.55
CA PRO A 235 0.26 -10.06 6.43
C PRO A 235 -0.52 -10.09 5.11
N ILE A 236 -1.84 -9.87 5.12
CA ILE A 236 -2.64 -9.82 3.90
C ILE A 236 -2.60 -8.43 3.21
N PHE A 237 -1.99 -7.41 3.85
CA PHE A 237 -1.88 -6.05 3.31
C PHE A 237 -1.34 -6.04 1.88
N MET A 238 -0.20 -6.68 1.64
CA MET A 238 0.44 -6.68 0.31
C MET A 238 -0.45 -7.31 -0.77
N PRO A 239 -1.04 -8.51 -0.57
CA PRO A 239 -2.02 -9.05 -1.52
C PRO A 239 -3.26 -8.19 -1.79
N LEU A 240 -3.76 -7.44 -0.81
CA LEU A 240 -4.90 -6.54 -1.03
C LEU A 240 -4.51 -5.33 -1.88
N HIS A 241 -3.34 -4.76 -1.61
CA HIS A 241 -2.79 -3.64 -2.38
C HIS A 241 -2.33 -4.06 -3.78
N ALA A 242 -1.92 -5.31 -3.98
CA ALA A 242 -1.73 -5.87 -5.31
C ALA A 242 -3.04 -5.92 -6.12
N ASN A 243 -4.20 -6.10 -5.49
CA ASN A 243 -5.50 -6.02 -6.19
C ASN A 243 -5.90 -4.56 -6.52
N LEU A 244 -5.52 -3.60 -5.67
CA LEU A 244 -5.68 -2.18 -5.96
C LEU A 244 -4.85 -1.76 -7.18
N GLU A 245 -3.57 -2.13 -7.19
CA GLU A 245 -2.66 -1.88 -8.31
C GLU A 245 -3.18 -2.54 -9.60
N ARG A 246 -3.69 -3.78 -9.50
CA ARG A 246 -4.35 -4.46 -10.63
C ARG A 246 -5.52 -3.65 -11.18
N ASN A 247 -6.37 -3.07 -10.32
CA ASN A 247 -7.48 -2.22 -10.76
C ASN A 247 -6.97 -0.99 -11.53
N TRP A 248 -5.93 -0.34 -11.02
CA TRP A 248 -5.29 0.79 -11.69
C TRP A 248 -4.73 0.43 -13.06
N HIS A 249 -4.05 -0.72 -13.19
CA HIS A 249 -3.50 -1.18 -14.46
C HIS A 249 -4.57 -1.46 -15.52
N ILE A 250 -5.68 -2.09 -15.12
CA ILE A 250 -6.81 -2.34 -16.01
C ILE A 250 -7.47 -1.01 -16.40
N TRP A 251 -7.63 -0.09 -15.44
CA TRP A 251 -8.19 1.24 -15.71
C TRP A 251 -7.32 2.02 -16.72
N LYS A 252 -5.99 2.02 -16.56
CA LYS A 252 -5.04 2.60 -17.53
C LYS A 252 -5.22 2.03 -18.94
N THR A 253 -5.32 0.70 -19.03
CA THR A 253 -5.49 0.00 -20.31
C THR A 253 -6.82 0.35 -21.00
N LYS A 254 -7.88 0.63 -20.23
CA LYS A 254 -9.20 1.00 -20.76
C LYS A 254 -9.31 2.46 -21.19
N HIS A 255 -8.44 3.35 -20.70
CA HIS A 255 -8.52 4.78 -21.00
C HIS A 255 -7.26 5.34 -21.66
N PRO A 256 -6.69 4.74 -22.71
CA PRO A 256 -5.42 5.20 -23.28
C PRO A 256 -5.47 6.62 -23.83
N HIS A 257 -6.66 7.10 -24.21
CA HIS A 257 -6.89 8.47 -24.67
C HIS A 257 -6.67 9.52 -23.57
N LEU A 258 -6.66 9.12 -22.30
CA LEU A 258 -6.39 10.03 -21.20
C LEU A 258 -4.89 10.22 -20.96
N LEU A 259 -3.96 9.46 -21.58
CA LEU A 259 -2.52 9.34 -21.19
C LEU A 259 -1.80 10.68 -20.97
N SER A 260 -2.15 11.71 -21.74
CA SER A 260 -1.61 13.07 -21.62
C SER A 260 -2.24 13.92 -20.50
N LYS A 261 -3.35 13.46 -19.91
CA LYS A 261 -4.17 14.11 -18.88
C LYS A 261 -4.32 13.29 -17.60
N TYR A 262 -3.82 12.04 -17.57
CA TYR A 262 -4.08 11.07 -16.50
C TYR A 262 -3.79 11.62 -15.13
N TRP A 263 -2.87 12.55 -15.02
CA TRP A 263 -2.07 12.51 -13.83
C TRP A 263 -2.61 13.34 -12.71
N GLY A 264 -3.35 14.42 -12.99
CA GLY A 264 -4.22 15.10 -12.01
C GLY A 264 -3.59 15.30 -10.64
N PHE A 265 -2.25 15.25 -10.55
CA PHE A 265 -1.54 15.25 -9.29
C PHE A 265 -1.65 16.67 -8.81
N ASN A 266 -2.14 16.86 -7.59
CA ASN A 266 -2.33 18.20 -7.04
C ASN A 266 -1.13 19.10 -7.37
N VAL A 267 -1.38 20.38 -7.64
CA VAL A 267 -0.31 21.36 -7.91
C VAL A 267 0.78 21.22 -6.84
N GLN A 268 2.05 21.36 -7.25
CA GLN A 268 3.22 21.15 -6.39
C GLN A 268 3.03 21.72 -4.97
N GLY A 269 3.32 20.91 -3.95
CA GLY A 269 3.21 21.30 -2.54
C GLY A 269 1.84 21.11 -1.89
N TYR A 270 0.85 20.56 -2.59
CA TYR A 270 -0.46 20.24 -2.00
C TYR A 270 -0.50 18.83 -1.41
N ALA A 271 -0.71 18.83 -0.09
CA ALA A 271 -0.65 17.65 0.76
C ALA A 271 -1.82 16.67 0.67
N THR A 272 -2.94 17.17 0.18
CA THR A 272 -4.18 16.44 0.09
C THR A 272 -4.88 16.94 -1.16
N ILE A 273 -5.72 16.08 -1.75
CA ILE A 273 -6.74 16.54 -2.69
C ILE A 273 -7.42 17.77 -2.06
N PRO A 274 -7.52 18.93 -2.73
CA PRO A 274 -8.39 20.01 -2.28
C PRO A 274 -9.83 19.47 -2.29
N THR A 275 -10.27 19.01 -1.13
CA THR A 275 -11.63 18.52 -0.99
C THR A 275 -12.53 19.74 -0.75
N PRO A 276 -13.79 19.73 -1.20
CA PRO A 276 -14.77 20.71 -0.75
C PRO A 276 -15.12 20.59 0.75
N PHE A 277 -14.55 19.61 1.48
CA PHE A 277 -15.03 19.20 2.81
C PHE A 277 -13.92 18.79 3.80
N SER A 278 -12.70 19.32 3.67
CA SER A 278 -11.67 19.15 4.69
C SER A 278 -11.99 20.11 5.82
N PHE A 279 -12.52 19.59 6.92
CA PHE A 279 -12.67 20.29 8.21
C PHE A 279 -13.24 21.73 8.11
N GLY A 280 -14.25 21.95 7.27
CA GLY A 280 -14.97 23.23 7.22
C GLY A 280 -14.28 24.36 6.44
N GLN A 281 -13.23 24.09 5.67
CA GLN A 281 -12.66 25.05 4.72
C GLN A 281 -12.89 24.59 3.27
N VAL A 282 -13.69 25.38 2.54
CA VAL A 282 -13.86 25.25 1.10
C VAL A 282 -12.65 25.90 0.44
N TYR A 283 -11.75 25.10 -0.13
CA TYR A 283 -10.73 25.63 -1.04
C TYR A 283 -11.34 25.75 -2.44
N GLU A 284 -10.99 26.82 -3.17
CA GLU A 284 -11.32 26.93 -4.58
C GLU A 284 -10.83 25.67 -5.30
N VAL A 285 -11.76 24.98 -5.97
CA VAL A 285 -11.45 23.82 -6.82
C VAL A 285 -10.65 24.36 -8.00
N ILE A 286 -9.33 24.40 -7.85
CA ILE A 286 -8.41 24.42 -9.00
C ILE A 286 -8.81 23.21 -9.84
N ASP A 287 -8.91 23.40 -11.16
CA ASP A 287 -9.28 22.33 -12.08
C ASP A 287 -8.45 21.06 -11.75
N PRO A 288 -9.08 19.99 -11.20
CA PRO A 288 -8.35 18.80 -10.75
C PRO A 288 -7.68 18.07 -11.92
N TYR A 289 -7.96 18.49 -13.16
CA TYR A 289 -7.44 17.92 -14.39
C TYR A 289 -6.15 18.58 -14.91
N GLU A 290 -5.67 19.66 -14.27
CA GLU A 290 -4.42 20.35 -14.68
C GLU A 290 -3.17 19.89 -13.90
N GLY A 291 -3.30 18.90 -13.01
CA GLY A 291 -2.26 18.53 -12.06
C GLY A 291 -0.88 18.21 -12.65
N VAL A 292 0.16 18.91 -12.15
CA VAL A 292 1.55 18.93 -12.68
C VAL A 292 2.58 18.22 -11.79
N ALA A 293 2.21 17.66 -10.64
CA ALA A 293 3.14 17.04 -9.69
C ALA A 293 3.63 15.63 -10.10
N LEU A 294 3.59 15.31 -11.40
CA LEU A 294 4.23 14.11 -11.96
C LEU A 294 5.70 14.01 -11.59
N ASN A 295 6.41 15.14 -11.64
CA ASN A 295 7.83 15.20 -11.34
C ASN A 295 8.13 15.35 -9.84
N ASP A 296 7.10 15.40 -8.98
CA ASP A 296 7.32 15.37 -7.53
C ASP A 296 7.66 13.94 -7.10
N VAL A 297 8.61 13.82 -6.17
CA VAL A 297 8.96 12.55 -5.52
C VAL A 297 7.71 11.98 -4.83
N VAL A 298 7.54 10.66 -4.90
CA VAL A 298 6.35 9.99 -4.33
C VAL A 298 6.26 10.25 -2.82
N THR A 299 7.36 10.11 -2.08
CA THR A 299 7.50 10.53 -0.68
C THR A 299 8.90 11.11 -0.46
N SER A 300 9.02 12.20 0.30
CA SER A 300 10.30 12.86 0.61
C SER A 300 10.87 12.35 1.94
N ALA A 301 10.01 11.94 2.86
CA ALA A 301 10.42 11.53 4.20
C ALA A 301 11.08 10.16 4.22
N TRP A 302 10.56 9.21 3.43
CA TRP A 302 11.13 7.87 3.25
C TRP A 302 10.87 7.39 1.83
N GLY A 303 11.65 7.94 0.90
CA GLY A 303 11.55 7.74 -0.54
C GLY A 303 11.73 6.31 -1.07
N PHE A 304 11.69 6.21 -2.39
CA PHE A 304 12.07 5.02 -3.15
C PHE A 304 13.20 5.40 -4.10
N SER A 305 14.26 4.61 -4.16
CA SER A 305 15.35 4.78 -5.13
C SER A 305 15.60 3.49 -5.90
N ASP A 306 16.36 3.60 -6.99
CA ASP A 306 16.85 2.45 -7.78
C ASP A 306 17.55 1.42 -6.91
N ARG A 307 18.43 1.87 -6.01
CA ARG A 307 19.09 1.02 -5.02
C ARG A 307 18.07 0.29 -4.15
N GLN A 308 17.02 0.96 -3.69
CA GLN A 308 16.02 0.33 -2.84
C GLN A 308 15.13 -0.66 -3.59
N LEU A 309 14.73 -0.29 -4.81
CA LEU A 309 13.91 -1.09 -5.69
C LEU A 309 14.69 -2.20 -6.40
N GLN A 310 16.02 -2.21 -6.34
CA GLN A 310 16.89 -3.12 -7.09
C GLN A 310 16.64 -3.02 -8.60
N ILE A 311 16.55 -1.79 -9.10
CA ILE A 311 16.33 -1.44 -10.51
C ILE A 311 17.46 -0.49 -10.94
N ASP A 312 17.72 -0.47 -12.24
CA ASP A 312 18.72 0.40 -12.90
C ASP A 312 17.98 1.22 -13.97
N ALA A 313 17.33 2.29 -13.51
CA ALA A 313 16.48 3.18 -14.30
C ALA A 313 17.04 4.62 -14.37
N HIS A 314 17.85 5.03 -13.39
CA HIS A 314 18.45 6.36 -13.27
C HIS A 314 19.98 6.27 -13.22
N ASP A 315 20.66 7.32 -13.68
CA ASP A 315 22.13 7.41 -13.59
C ASP A 315 22.63 7.51 -12.14
N ASP A 316 21.81 8.07 -11.25
CA ASP A 316 22.03 8.14 -9.81
C ASP A 316 21.12 7.13 -9.10
N GLU A 317 21.71 6.04 -8.60
CA GLU A 317 20.97 4.95 -7.95
C GLU A 317 20.27 5.35 -6.64
N ASP A 318 20.61 6.53 -6.09
CA ASP A 318 20.03 7.09 -4.87
C ASP A 318 19.00 8.20 -5.17
N ALA A 319 18.77 8.54 -6.44
CA ALA A 319 17.72 9.48 -6.82
C ALA A 319 16.34 8.94 -6.42
N LEU A 320 15.51 9.83 -5.84
CA LEU A 320 14.16 9.47 -5.41
C LEU A 320 13.21 9.43 -6.60
N TRP A 321 12.45 8.35 -6.70
CA TRP A 321 11.43 8.15 -7.72
C TRP A 321 10.29 9.15 -7.58
N THR A 322 9.96 9.73 -8.71
CA THR A 322 8.82 10.61 -8.93
C THR A 322 7.58 9.81 -9.33
N ASN A 323 6.42 10.44 -9.26
CA ASN A 323 5.20 9.83 -9.77
C ASN A 323 5.31 9.48 -11.28
N ALA A 324 6.03 10.29 -12.05
CA ALA A 324 6.33 10.04 -13.45
C ALA A 324 7.11 8.73 -13.61
N ASP A 325 8.15 8.51 -12.81
CA ASP A 325 8.96 7.28 -12.89
C ASP A 325 8.11 6.04 -12.66
N VAL A 326 7.21 6.07 -11.66
CA VAL A 326 6.28 4.96 -11.39
C VAL A 326 5.36 4.71 -12.55
N VAL A 327 4.75 5.78 -13.07
CA VAL A 327 3.83 5.69 -14.22
C VAL A 327 4.55 5.08 -15.41
N CYS A 328 5.75 5.54 -15.72
CA CYS A 328 6.53 5.07 -16.86
C CYS A 328 6.99 3.63 -16.69
N HIS A 329 7.52 3.29 -15.51
CA HIS A 329 8.10 1.98 -15.26
C HIS A 329 7.05 0.89 -15.07
N LEU A 330 5.88 1.24 -14.52
CA LEU A 330 4.77 0.32 -14.24
C LEU A 330 3.61 0.47 -15.23
N ASP A 331 3.87 0.99 -16.44
CA ASP A 331 2.83 1.08 -17.46
C ASP A 331 2.60 -0.25 -18.16
N THR A 332 1.42 -0.82 -17.94
CA THR A 332 0.98 -2.04 -18.61
C THR A 332 0.46 -1.77 -20.02
N TYR A 333 0.05 -0.52 -20.33
CA TYR A 333 -0.46 -0.16 -21.65
C TYR A 333 0.65 -0.09 -22.70
N SER A 334 1.72 0.67 -22.42
CA SER A 334 2.91 0.70 -23.28
C SER A 334 3.78 -0.56 -23.16
N GLY A 335 3.48 -1.43 -22.20
CA GLY A 335 4.16 -2.72 -22.01
C GLY A 335 5.52 -2.62 -21.33
N THR A 336 5.76 -1.53 -20.61
CA THR A 336 7.00 -1.27 -19.87
C THR A 336 7.00 -1.91 -18.49
N ALA A 337 5.82 -2.17 -17.93
CA ALA A 337 5.68 -2.87 -16.65
C ALA A 337 6.47 -4.18 -16.68
N PRO A 338 7.32 -4.47 -15.65
CA PRO A 338 8.06 -5.72 -15.57
C PRO A 338 7.17 -6.93 -15.26
N TYR A 339 5.85 -6.77 -15.41
CA TYR A 339 4.85 -7.73 -15.02
C TYR A 339 3.46 -7.45 -15.57
N ARG A 340 2.60 -8.48 -15.49
CA ARG A 340 1.16 -8.41 -15.72
C ARG A 340 0.42 -9.19 -14.65
N TYR A 341 -0.82 -8.80 -14.40
CA TYR A 341 -1.73 -9.56 -13.55
C TYR A 341 -2.58 -10.50 -14.39
N ALA A 342 -2.91 -11.67 -13.85
CA ALA A 342 -3.87 -12.57 -14.47
C ALA A 342 -5.27 -11.92 -14.63
N GLU A 343 -5.93 -12.21 -15.76
CA GLU A 343 -7.32 -11.81 -16.01
C GLU A 343 -8.30 -12.62 -15.16
N ARG A 344 -9.50 -12.06 -14.92
CA ARG A 344 -10.56 -12.74 -14.15
C ARG A 344 -11.19 -13.92 -14.91
N SER A 345 -11.02 -14.00 -16.23
CA SER A 345 -11.69 -14.98 -17.10
C SER A 345 -10.84 -16.18 -17.51
N ASP A 346 -9.53 -16.16 -17.27
CA ASP A 346 -8.62 -17.27 -17.62
C ASP A 346 -8.68 -18.43 -16.59
N GLU A 347 -9.74 -18.49 -15.78
CA GLU A 347 -9.78 -19.16 -14.48
C GLU A 347 -10.61 -20.46 -14.52
N THR A 348 -9.96 -21.61 -14.72
CA THR A 348 -10.59 -22.93 -14.55
C THR A 348 -10.22 -23.66 -13.26
N ALA A 349 -9.59 -23.01 -12.28
CA ALA A 349 -9.26 -23.65 -10.99
C ALA A 349 -9.50 -22.75 -9.75
N PRO A 350 -10.15 -23.27 -8.68
CA PRO A 350 -10.32 -22.57 -7.41
C PRO A 350 -9.08 -22.74 -6.52
N GLY A 351 -8.42 -21.62 -6.19
CA GLY A 351 -7.33 -21.53 -5.22
C GLY A 351 -6.21 -20.63 -5.73
N MET A 352 -5.74 -19.68 -4.90
CA MET A 352 -4.67 -18.69 -5.18
C MET A 352 -4.20 -18.64 -6.64
N ARG A 353 -4.75 -17.67 -7.38
CA ARG A 353 -4.46 -17.37 -8.78
C ARG A 353 -3.05 -16.79 -8.90
N GLY A 354 -2.05 -17.67 -8.98
CA GLY A 354 -0.67 -17.32 -9.26
C GLY A 354 -0.25 -17.94 -10.59
N GLU A 355 -0.50 -17.22 -11.70
CA GLU A 355 0.22 -17.45 -12.95
C GLU A 355 0.61 -16.09 -13.57
N GLN A 356 1.94 -15.90 -13.59
CA GLN A 356 2.81 -15.12 -14.47
C GLN A 356 2.72 -13.58 -14.53
N ARG A 357 3.55 -12.96 -13.67
CA ARG A 357 4.26 -11.71 -13.97
C ARG A 357 5.49 -12.04 -14.83
N SER A 358 5.51 -11.70 -16.13
CA SER A 358 6.70 -11.87 -17.00
C SER A 358 7.44 -10.55 -17.19
N ALA A 359 8.71 -10.48 -16.78
CA ALA A 359 9.55 -9.29 -16.94
C ALA A 359 10.16 -9.18 -18.36
N HIS A 360 9.90 -8.06 -19.02
CA HIS A 360 10.68 -7.62 -20.19
C HIS A 360 11.43 -6.33 -19.82
N LYS A 361 12.76 -6.30 -20.04
CA LYS A 361 13.55 -5.07 -19.94
C LYS A 361 13.26 -4.18 -21.15
N LEU A 362 12.65 -3.02 -20.94
CA LEU A 362 12.53 -1.94 -21.93
C LEU A 362 13.06 -0.63 -21.32
N ASN A 363 13.97 0.03 -22.05
CA ASN A 363 14.51 1.34 -21.69
C ASN A 363 13.41 2.40 -21.81
N CYS A 364 12.94 2.94 -20.68
CA CYS A 364 11.73 3.76 -20.61
C CYS A 364 11.97 5.27 -20.37
N VAL A 365 13.11 5.82 -20.79
CA VAL A 365 13.42 7.24 -20.49
C VAL A 365 12.98 8.21 -21.60
N GLU A 366 12.88 7.80 -22.88
CA GLU A 366 12.68 8.77 -23.96
C GLU A 366 11.22 9.04 -24.40
N GLN A 367 10.25 8.16 -24.09
CA GLN A 367 8.89 8.30 -24.65
C GLN A 367 7.89 9.04 -23.77
N CYS A 368 8.06 9.05 -22.45
CA CYS A 368 7.09 9.69 -21.54
C CYS A 368 7.40 11.14 -21.20
N ILE A 369 8.64 11.61 -21.39
CA ILE A 369 9.05 13.01 -21.13
C ILE A 369 8.65 13.96 -22.27
N ARG A 370 8.18 13.44 -23.42
CA ARG A 370 7.80 14.25 -24.60
C ARG A 370 6.30 14.43 -24.82
N ALA A 371 5.45 14.09 -23.85
CA ALA A 371 4.00 14.35 -23.90
C ALA A 371 3.63 15.59 -23.11
#